data_AF-A0A4Y3WNM0-F1
#
_entry.id   AF-A0A4Y3WNM0-F1
#
_cell.length_a   1.000
_cell.length_b   1.000
_cell.length_c   1.000
_cell.angle_alpha   90.00
_cell.angle_beta   90.00
_cell.angle_gamma   90.00
#
_symmetry.space_group_name_H-M   'P 1'
#
loop_
_entity.id
_entity.type
_entity.pdbx_description
1 polymer ?
#
loop_
_entity_poly.entity_id
_entity_poly.type
_entity_poly.pdbx_seq_one_letter_code
_entity_poly.pdbx_strand_id
1 'polypeptide(L)' 'MTLAHPAPPVHRYLDVLARDDGRTHRVDERVLAATRSTGGRPVARCGRLLVVASLAEPPGPPCPLCAAIP' A
#
# COMPACT_ATOMS: atom_id res chain seq x y z
N MET A 1 24.94 -12.79 -27.58
CA MET A 1 24.86 -12.55 -26.13
C MET A 1 23.44 -12.10 -25.83
N THR A 2 22.57 -12.99 -25.36
CA THR A 2 21.17 -12.67 -25.08
C THR A 2 21.10 -12.00 -23.72
N LEU A 3 20.81 -10.69 -23.68
CA LEU A 3 20.55 -9.98 -22.43
C LEU A 3 19.27 -10.55 -21.84
N ALA A 4 19.38 -11.25 -20.71
CA ALA A 4 18.22 -11.65 -19.93
C ALA A 4 17.52 -10.36 -19.46
N HIS A 5 16.28 -10.14 -19.92
CA HIS A 5 15.43 -9.12 -19.31
C HIS A 5 15.26 -9.49 -17.83
N PRO A 6 15.56 -8.60 -16.88
CA PRO A 6 15.23 -8.86 -15.49
C PRO A 6 13.71 -9.06 -15.41
N ALA A 7 13.28 -10.14 -14.76
CA ALA A 7 11.87 -10.34 -14.47
C ALA A 7 11.31 -9.05 -13.83
N PRO A 8 10.10 -8.62 -14.20
CA PRO A 8 9.50 -7.44 -13.59
C PRO A 8 9.50 -7.62 -12.06
N PRO A 9 9.87 -6.58 -11.31
CA PRO A 9 9.89 -6.68 -9.86
C PRO A 9 8.51 -7.09 -9.35
N VAL A 10 8.46 -8.16 -8.56
CA VAL A 10 7.20 -8.62 -7.96
C VAL A 10 6.73 -7.54 -6.98
N HIS A 11 5.59 -6.93 -7.28
CA HIS A 11 4.94 -5.98 -6.38
C HIS A 11 4.36 -6.75 -5.19
N ARG A 12 4.84 -6.43 -3.99
CA ARG A 12 4.28 -6.94 -2.73
C ARG A 12 3.40 -5.88 -2.11
N TYR A 13 2.14 -6.22 -1.86
CA TYR A 13 1.18 -5.31 -1.23
C TYR A 13 1.01 -5.64 0.25
N LEU A 14 0.93 -4.59 1.06
CA LEU A 14 0.67 -4.65 2.49
C LEU A 14 -0.66 -3.99 2.81
N ASP A 15 -1.39 -4.57 3.75
CA ASP A 15 -2.64 -4.04 4.25
C ASP A 15 -2.35 -2.94 5.30
N VAL A 16 -2.88 -1.75 5.05
CA VAL A 16 -2.65 -0.55 5.85
C VAL A 16 -3.99 0.08 6.23
N LEU A 17 -4.25 0.17 7.53
CA LEU A 17 -5.41 0.88 8.03
C LEU A 17 -5.24 2.39 7.83
N ALA A 18 -6.21 3.01 7.16
CA ALA A 18 -6.29 4.44 6.99
C ALA A 18 -7.14 5.06 8.10
N ARG A 19 -6.58 6.06 8.77
CA ARG A 19 -7.23 6.80 9.85
C ARG A 19 -8.36 7.69 9.34
N ASP A 20 -8.31 8.12 8.08
CA ASP A 20 -9.31 9.05 7.52
C ASP A 20 -10.65 8.40 7.19
N ASP A 21 -10.65 7.15 6.77
CA ASP A 21 -11.88 6.43 6.38
C ASP A 21 -12.13 5.14 7.18
N GLY A 22 -11.20 4.79 8.09
CA GLY A 22 -11.29 3.60 8.94
C GLY A 22 -11.22 2.29 8.17
N ARG A 23 -10.73 2.29 6.92
CA ARG A 23 -10.66 1.10 6.06
C ARG A 23 -9.23 0.62 5.89
N THR A 24 -9.10 -0.66 5.60
CA THR A 24 -7.82 -1.29 5.25
C THR A 24 -7.58 -1.19 3.75
N HIS A 25 -6.50 -0.53 3.35
CA HIS A 25 -6.09 -0.34 1.96
C HIS A 25 -4.82 -1.12 1.65
N ARG A 26 -4.68 -1.56 0.40
CA ARG A 26 -3.45 -2.20 -0.08
C ARG A 26 -2.46 -1.16 -0.53
N VAL A 27 -1.26 -1.16 0.02
CA VAL A 27 -0.15 -0.27 -0.33
C VAL A 27 1.03 -1.10 -0.80
N ASP A 28 1.68 -0.69 -1.88
CA ASP A 28 2.92 -1.33 -2.31
C ASP A 28 4.01 -1.16 -1.24
N GLU A 29 4.68 -2.25 -0.89
CA GLU A 29 5.70 -2.29 0.18
C GLU A 29 6.82 -1.26 -0.07
N ARG A 30 7.21 -1.02 -1.33
CA ARG A 30 8.24 -0.04 -1.67
C ARG A 30 7.75 1.38 -1.51
N VAL A 31 6.50 1.66 -1.89
CA VAL A 31 5.86 2.96 -1.64
C VAL A 31 5.79 3.22 -0.14
N LEU A 32 5.39 2.22 0.64
CA LEU A 32 5.31 2.35 2.09
C LEU A 32 6.68 2.58 2.72
N ALA A 33 7.71 1.85 2.29
CA ALA A 33 9.09 2.02 2.76
C ALA A 33 9.65 3.41 2.41
N ALA A 34 9.52 3.84 1.15
CA ALA A 34 9.97 5.16 0.70
C ALA A 34 9.26 6.29 1.46
N THR A 35 7.98 6.11 1.75
CA THR A 35 7.18 7.06 2.53
C THR A 35 7.70 7.20 3.96
N ARG A 36 8.07 6.08 4.62
CA ARG A 36 8.66 6.10 5.97
C ARG A 36 9.98 6.86 6.01
N SER A 37 10.80 6.77 4.95
CA SER A 37 12.07 7.50 4.87
C SER A 37 11.92 8.99 4.57
N THR A 38 10.86 9.38 3.87
CA THR A 38 10.64 10.76 3.40
C THR A 38 9.62 11.55 4.23
N GLY A 39 8.89 10.89 5.14
CA GLY A 39 7.86 11.52 5.98
C GLY A 39 6.56 11.84 5.23
N GLY A 40 6.32 11.22 4.07
CA GLY A 40 5.14 11.46 3.25
C GLY A 40 3.88 10.70 3.68
N ARG A 41 2.87 10.71 2.80
CA ARG A 41 1.68 9.84 2.89
C ARG A 41 1.75 8.78 1.80
N PRO A 42 1.55 7.49 2.13
CA PRO A 42 1.62 6.46 1.12
C PRO A 42 0.37 6.52 0.25
N VAL A 43 0.52 6.22 -1.04
CA VAL A 43 -0.60 6.05 -1.96
C VAL A 43 -1.02 4.58 -1.98
N ALA A 44 -2.30 4.33 -1.76
CA ALA A 44 -2.92 3.03 -1.87
C ALA A 44 -3.09 2.62 -3.34
N ARG A 45 -3.30 1.33 -3.57
CA ARG A 45 -3.58 0.76 -4.89
C ARG A 45 -4.83 1.34 -5.54
N CYS A 46 -5.81 1.76 -4.75
CA CYS A 46 -7.00 2.47 -5.22
C CYS A 46 -6.74 3.94 -5.63
N GLY A 47 -5.51 4.43 -5.52
CA GLY A 47 -5.11 5.81 -5.84
C GLY A 47 -5.27 6.80 -4.69
N ARG A 48 -5.74 6.37 -3.52
CA ARG A 48 -5.97 7.26 -2.37
C ARG A 48 -4.69 7.48 -1.56
N LEU A 49 -4.41 8.73 -1.20
CA LEU A 49 -3.37 9.06 -0.23
C LEU A 49 -3.86 8.76 1.19
N LEU A 50 -3.11 7.96 1.94
CA LEU A 50 -3.55 7.50 3.26
C LEU A 50 -2.97 8.35 4.39
N VAL A 51 -3.75 8.58 5.44
CA VAL A 51 -3.18 8.88 6.77
C VAL A 51 -3.08 7.55 7.50
N VAL A 52 -1.87 7.05 7.75
CA VAL A 52 -1.68 5.72 8.34
C VAL A 52 -2.12 5.77 9.81
N ALA A 53 -3.00 4.84 10.18
CA ALA A 53 -3.45 4.62 11.55
C ALA A 53 -2.32 4.03 12.42
N SER A 54 -2.45 4.13 13.73
CA SER A 54 -1.48 3.52 14.64
C SER A 54 -1.52 1.99 14.51
N LEU A 55 -0.38 1.32 14.59
CA LEU A 55 -0.32 -0.17 14.54
C LEU A 55 -1.07 -0.86 15.69
N ALA A 56 -1.42 -0.12 16.74
CA ALA A 56 -2.24 -0.60 17.85
C ALA A 56 -3.75 -0.64 17.52
N GLU A 57 -4.17 0.01 16.43
CA GLU A 57 -5.57 0.00 16.00
C GLU A 57 -5.90 -1.32 15.30
N PRO A 58 -7.06 -1.94 15.60
CA PRO A 58 -7.47 -3.16 14.92
C PRO A 58 -7.70 -2.88 13.43
N PRO A 59 -7.43 -3.86 12.53
CA PRO A 59 -7.67 -3.69 11.10
C PRO A 59 -9.14 -3.36 10.84
N GLY A 60 -9.37 -2.35 10.00
CA GLY A 60 -10.69 -1.97 9.53
C GLY A 60 -11.18 -2.85 8.38
N PRO A 61 -12.44 -2.72 7.96
CA PRO A 61 -12.96 -3.44 6.79
C PRO A 61 -12.13 -3.12 5.54
N PRO A 62 -11.97 -4.07 4.60
CA PRO A 62 -11.19 -3.85 3.40
C PRO A 62 -11.81 -2.76 2.52
N CYS A 63 -10.96 -1.93 1.93
CA CYS A 63 -11.38 -0.95 0.93
C CYS A 63 -11.93 -1.69 -0.31
N PRO A 64 -13.18 -1.41 -0.75
CA PRO A 64 -13.82 -2.15 -1.84
C PRO A 64 -13.06 -1.96 -3.17
N LEU A 65 -12.46 -0.79 -3.40
CA LEU A 65 -11.64 -0.55 -4.58
C LEU A 65 -10.33 -1.34 -4.54
N CYS A 66 -9.68 -1.43 -3.38
CA CYS A 66 -8.47 -2.26 -3.25
C CYS A 66 -8.76 -3.76 -3.40
N ALA A 67 -9.93 -4.20 -2.93
CA ALA A 67 -10.38 -5.59 -3.03
C ALA A 67 -10.80 -5.98 -4.46
N ALA A 68 -11.30 -5.03 -5.26
CA ALA A 68 -11.70 -5.25 -6.64
C ALA A 68 -10.52 -5.36 -7.62
N ILE A 69 -9.32 -4.88 -7.23
CA ILE A 69 -8.14 -4.95 -8.08
C ILE A 69 -7.38 -6.25 -7.74
N PRO A 70 -7.17 -7.16 -8.72
CA PRO A 70 -6.55 -8.47 -8.52
C PRO A 70 -5.10 -8.35 -8.09
#